data_AF-A0A2J6XB90-F1
#
_entry.id   AF-A0A2J6XB90-F1
#
_cell.length_a   1.000
_cell.length_b   1.000
_cell.length_c   1.000
_cell.angle_alpha   90.00
_cell.angle_beta   90.00
_cell.angle_gamma   90.00
#
_symmetry.space_group_name_H-M   'P 1'
#
loop_
_entity.id
_entity.type
_entity.pdbx_description
1 polymer ?
#
loop_
_entity_poly.entity_id
_entity_poly.type
_entity_poly.pdbx_seq_one_letter_code
_entity_poly.pdbx_strand_id
1 'polypeptide(L)' 'AAAGASSVADRWQSDLGLGVQPATFPNEQGFTAVAFALITPTGERRLTRPFDLRSSEGREFAGTAALDLLRRYLAEESE' A
#
# COMPACT_ATOMS: atom_id res chain seq x y z
N ALA A 1 6.30 -0.20 4.28
CA ALA A 1 5.41 -0.93 3.35
C ALA A 1 6.13 -2.13 2.73
N ALA A 2 7.13 -1.92 1.88
CA ALA A 2 7.85 -2.99 1.15
C ALA A 2 8.34 -4.16 2.03
N ALA A 3 9.07 -3.88 3.11
CA ALA A 3 9.54 -4.94 4.02
C ALA A 3 8.40 -5.80 4.61
N GLY A 4 7.26 -5.18 4.93
CA GLY A 4 6.07 -5.90 5.39
C GLY A 4 5.42 -6.72 4.28
N ALA A 5 5.37 -6.17 3.06
CA ALA A 5 4.86 -6.87 1.89
C ALA A 5 5.69 -8.13 1.57
N SER A 6 7.03 -8.02 1.53
CA SER A 6 7.93 -9.16 1.36
C SER A 6 7.77 -10.19 2.48
N SER A 7 7.74 -9.73 3.75
CA SER A 7 7.59 -10.64 4.88
C SER A 7 6.27 -11.43 4.85
N VAL A 8 5.16 -10.83 4.39
CA VAL A 8 3.88 -11.52 4.25
C VAL A 8 3.92 -12.52 3.10
N ALA A 9 4.47 -12.14 1.93
CA ALA A 9 4.63 -13.04 0.79
C ALA A 9 5.45 -14.28 1.19
N ASP A 10 6.59 -14.07 1.84
CA ASP A 10 7.46 -15.14 2.33
C ASP A 10 6.74 -16.01 3.37
N ARG A 11 6.10 -15.41 4.37
CA ARG A 11 5.45 -16.17 5.45
C ARG A 11 4.28 -17.01 4.94
N TRP A 12 3.53 -16.52 3.98
CA TRP A 12 2.36 -17.20 3.43
C TRP A 12 2.67 -18.01 2.18
N GLN A 13 3.92 -18.00 1.70
CA GLN A 13 4.34 -18.64 0.45
C GLN A 13 3.44 -18.21 -0.72
N SER A 14 3.15 -16.91 -0.79
CA SER A 14 2.32 -16.33 -1.84
C SER A 14 3.17 -15.70 -2.92
N ASP A 15 2.72 -15.78 -4.17
CA ASP A 15 3.33 -15.06 -5.29
C ASP A 15 3.28 -13.53 -5.12
N LEU A 16 2.34 -13.03 -4.31
CA LEU A 16 2.11 -11.60 -4.11
C LEU A 16 2.20 -11.22 -2.63
N GLY A 17 2.80 -10.07 -2.36
CA GLY A 17 2.84 -9.46 -1.03
C GLY A 17 2.32 -8.03 -1.09
N LEU A 18 1.34 -7.69 -0.24
CA LEU A 18 0.79 -6.33 -0.17
C LEU A 18 1.03 -5.75 1.22
N GLY A 19 1.71 -4.61 1.28
CA GLY A 19 2.04 -3.91 2.52
C GLY A 19 1.54 -2.48 2.50
N VAL A 20 0.87 -2.08 3.58
CA VAL A 20 0.41 -0.70 3.80
C VAL A 20 1.08 -0.17 5.06
N GLN A 21 1.70 1.00 4.98
CA GLN A 21 2.38 1.62 6.11
C GLN A 21 2.08 3.13 6.14
N PRO A 22 1.34 3.63 7.13
CA PRO A 22 1.26 5.06 7.38
C PRO A 22 2.58 5.56 7.99
N ALA A 23 2.93 6.81 7.70
CA ALA A 23 3.93 7.54 8.46
C ALA A 23 3.48 7.71 9.92
N THR A 24 4.43 7.78 10.84
CA THR A 24 4.15 7.87 12.28
C THR A 24 3.41 9.16 12.66
N PHE A 25 3.70 10.25 11.97
CA PHE A 25 3.13 11.56 12.26
C PHE A 25 2.57 12.21 10.97
N PRO A 26 1.46 12.96 11.08
CA PRO A 26 0.99 13.79 9.98
C PRO A 26 1.95 14.95 9.72
N ASN A 27 1.86 15.53 8.53
CA ASN A 27 2.51 16.80 8.21
C ASN A 27 1.79 17.98 8.89
N GLU A 28 2.31 19.19 8.69
CA GLU A 28 1.77 20.43 9.27
C GLU A 28 0.31 20.71 8.86
N GLN A 29 -0.14 20.15 7.73
CA GLN A 29 -1.51 20.28 7.22
C GLN A 29 -2.45 19.20 7.78
N GLY A 30 -1.95 18.28 8.61
CA GLY A 30 -2.73 17.19 9.20
C GLY A 30 -2.85 15.94 8.31
N PHE A 31 -2.16 15.88 7.18
CA PHE A 31 -2.16 14.70 6.31
C PHE A 31 -1.02 13.74 6.67
N THR A 32 -1.35 12.45 6.80
CA THR A 32 -0.37 11.38 6.96
C THR A 32 -0.03 10.78 5.61
N ALA A 33 1.26 10.70 5.27
CA ALA A 33 1.68 9.95 4.09
C ALA A 33 1.46 8.45 4.32
N VAL A 34 0.71 7.80 3.44
CA VAL A 34 0.49 6.35 3.48
C VAL A 34 1.20 5.72 2.29
N ALA A 35 2.17 4.86 2.59
CA ALA A 35 2.92 4.11 1.60
C ALA A 35 2.29 2.73 1.39
N PHE A 36 2.16 2.34 0.13
CA PHE A 36 1.66 1.07 -0.35
C PHE A 36 2.76 0.42 -1.18
N ALA A 37 2.99 -0.87 -0.97
CA ALA A 37 3.93 -1.65 -1.76
C ALA A 37 3.30 -2.99 -2.11
N LEU A 38 3.35 -3.34 -3.39
CA LEU A 38 2.97 -4.64 -3.91
C LEU A 38 4.22 -5.32 -4.46
N ILE A 39 4.64 -6.41 -3.81
CA ILE A 39 5.69 -7.31 -4.28
C ILE A 39 5.05 -8.34 -5.20
N THR A 40 5.64 -8.54 -6.36
CA THR A 40 5.17 -9.45 -7.41
C THR A 40 6.34 -10.32 -7.90
N PRO A 41 6.08 -11.41 -8.64
CA PRO A 41 7.15 -12.22 -9.21
C PRO A 41 8.03 -11.45 -10.22
N THR A 42 7.49 -10.35 -10.78
CA THR A 42 8.16 -9.54 -11.80
C THR A 42 8.81 -8.27 -11.23
N GLY A 43 8.65 -7.99 -9.94
CA GLY A 43 9.26 -6.84 -9.29
C GLY A 43 8.41 -6.25 -8.17
N GLU A 44 8.44 -4.93 -8.05
CA GLU A 44 7.72 -4.20 -7.01
C GLU A 44 6.98 -3.02 -7.63
N ARG A 45 5.74 -2.78 -7.18
CA ARG A 45 4.97 -1.57 -7.48
C ARG A 45 4.75 -0.76 -6.21
N ARG A 46 4.88 0.56 -6.29
CA ARG A 46 4.77 1.44 -5.12
C ARG A 46 3.79 2.57 -5.36
N LEU A 47 3.15 2.97 -4.28
CA LEU A 47 2.33 4.17 -4.27
C LEU A 47 2.49 4.87 -2.92
N THR A 48 2.56 6.19 -2.92
CA THR A 48 2.45 6.98 -1.68
C THR A 48 1.40 8.05 -1.88
N ARG A 49 0.44 8.12 -0.95
CA ARG A 49 -0.66 9.08 -1.00
C ARG A 49 -0.83 9.75 0.37
N PRO A 50 -0.96 11.09 0.45
CA PRO A 50 -1.33 11.77 1.68
C PRO A 50 -2.81 11.54 1.98
N PHE A 51 -3.17 11.33 3.24
CA PHE A 51 -4.56 11.20 3.68
C PHE A 51 -4.74 11.64 5.14
N ASP A 52 -5.90 12.22 5.47
CA ASP A 52 -6.23 12.54 6.87
C ASP A 52 -6.73 11.28 7.58
N LEU A 53 -5.83 10.56 8.24
CA LEU A 53 -6.16 9.33 8.96
C LEU A 53 -6.98 9.56 10.24
N ARG A 54 -7.27 10.81 10.61
CA ARG A 54 -8.21 11.13 11.70
C ARG A 54 -9.67 11.04 11.22
N SER A 55 -9.89 11.07 9.90
CA SER A 55 -11.18 10.79 9.31
C SER A 55 -11.63 9.36 9.62
N SER A 56 -12.95 9.16 9.79
CA SER A 56 -13.55 7.84 9.90
C SER A 56 -13.29 6.95 8.68
N GLU A 57 -12.95 7.55 7.54
CA GLU A 57 -12.71 6.87 6.26
C GLU A 57 -11.28 6.31 6.12
N GLY A 58 -10.38 6.52 7.10
CA GLY A 58 -8.96 6.12 6.96
C GLY A 58 -8.75 4.65 6.64
N ARG A 59 -9.59 3.75 7.19
CA ARG A 59 -9.53 2.31 6.87
C ARG A 59 -10.01 2.01 5.45
N GLU A 60 -11.08 2.67 5.02
CA GLU A 60 -11.62 2.52 3.67
C GLU A 60 -10.63 3.02 2.62
N PHE A 61 -10.04 4.19 2.85
CA PHE A 61 -8.97 4.72 2.01
C PHE A 61 -7.81 3.72 1.85
N ALA A 62 -7.30 3.20 2.98
CA ALA A 62 -6.18 2.26 2.95
C ALA A 62 -6.54 0.96 2.19
N GLY A 63 -7.73 0.39 2.44
CA GLY A 63 -8.19 -0.80 1.74
C GLY A 63 -8.38 -0.58 0.25
N THR A 64 -9.10 0.48 -0.12
CA THR A 64 -9.40 0.83 -1.51
C THR A 64 -8.13 1.13 -2.31
N ALA A 65 -7.20 1.92 -1.78
CA ALA A 65 -5.95 2.23 -2.46
C ALA A 65 -5.06 0.97 -2.63
N ALA A 66 -5.03 0.09 -1.63
CA ALA A 66 -4.26 -1.15 -1.70
C ALA A 66 -4.85 -2.13 -2.72
N LEU A 67 -6.18 -2.29 -2.75
CA LEU A 67 -6.87 -3.13 -3.72
C LEU A 67 -6.82 -2.56 -5.13
N ASP A 68 -6.87 -1.24 -5.30
CA ASP A 68 -6.68 -0.62 -6.63
C ASP A 68 -5.25 -0.85 -7.13
N LEU A 69 -4.22 -0.75 -6.28
CA LEU A 69 -2.85 -1.08 -6.68
C LEU A 69 -2.72 -2.52 -7.18
N LEU A 70 -3.36 -3.47 -6.48
CA LEU A 70 -3.43 -4.87 -6.91
C LEU A 70 -4.22 -5.03 -8.23
N ARG A 71 -5.38 -4.37 -8.35
CA ARG A 71 -6.21 -4.40 -9.56
C ARG A 71 -5.42 -3.93 -10.78
N ARG A 72 -4.69 -2.81 -10.68
CA ARG A 72 -3.86 -2.28 -11.77
C ARG A 72 -2.76 -3.24 -12.19
N TYR A 73 -2.14 -3.92 -11.23
CA TYR A 73 -1.15 -4.96 -11.52
C TYR A 73 -1.78 -6.13 -12.29
N LEU A 74 -2.91 -6.65 -11.81
CA LEU A 74 -3.61 -7.77 -12.45
C LEU A 74 -4.16 -7.41 -13.84
N ALA A 75 -4.48 -6.14 -14.07
CA ALA A 75 -4.89 -5.60 -15.36
C ALA A 75 -3.71 -5.25 -16.29
N GLU A 76 -2.46 -5.50 -15.85
CA GLU A 76 -1.23 -5.16 -16.59
C GLU A 76 -1.12 -3.67 -16.95
N GLU A 77 -1.79 -2.80 -16.19
CA GLU A 77 -1.70 -1.35 -16.38
C GLU A 77 -0.26 -0.89 -16.06
N SER A 78 0.30 -0.03 -16.90
CA SER A 78 1.59 0.61 -16.62
C SER A 78 1.46 1.59 -15.44
N GLU A 79 2.56 1.78 -14.71
CA GLU A 79 2.66 2.69 -13.55
C GLU A 79 2.56 4.17 -13.94
#